data_AF-A0A951WBZ5-F1
#
_entry.id   AF-A0A951WBZ5-F1
#
_cell.length_a   1.000
_cell.length_b   1.000
_cell.length_c   1.000
_cell.angle_alpha   90.00
_cell.angle_beta   90.00
_cell.angle_gamma   90.00
#
_symmetry.space_group_name_H-M   'P 1'
#
loop_
_entity.id
_entity.type
_entity.pdbx_description
1 polymer ?
#
loop_
_entity_poly.entity_id
_entity_poly.type
_entity_poly.pdbx_seq_one_letter_code
_entity_poly.pdbx_strand_id
1 'polypeptide(L)'
;MNELTLKTIAIAGLCLQFAAFWLAAPEILGAEWLIKTKNILKKIISQIPNYLLILCGSVFGAVIAQSRGNYLILALVVIVLIIVTIFQKRISKYLEIKLSEPLISKLIVNNQLRFTLLKLAAWFFTIGFVLQLIAIIWG
;
A
#
# COMPACT_ATOMS: atom_id res chain seq x y z
N MET A 1 5.43 -27.92 22.06
CA MET A 1 5.70 -26.70 21.27
C MET A 1 5.94 -25.57 22.26
N ASN A 2 6.84 -24.61 21.99
CA ASN A 2 7.08 -23.52 22.94
C ASN A 2 5.88 -22.54 22.94
N GLU A 3 5.58 -21.92 24.09
CA GLU A 3 4.47 -20.96 24.23
C GLU A 3 4.57 -19.81 23.20
N LEU A 4 5.79 -19.34 22.92
CA LEU A 4 6.05 -18.31 21.91
C LEU A 4 5.65 -18.75 20.49
N THR A 5 5.91 -20.01 20.15
CA THR A 5 5.57 -20.56 18.82
C THR A 5 4.06 -20.70 18.63
N LEU A 6 3.33 -21.06 19.69
CA LEU A 6 1.87 -21.17 19.69
C LEU A 6 1.21 -19.81 19.50
N LYS A 7 1.66 -18.80 20.24
CA LYS A 7 1.18 -17.41 20.08
C LYS A 7 1.44 -16.88 18.68
N THR A 8 2.61 -17.16 18.10
CA THR A 8 2.95 -16.74 16.74
C THR A 8 2.03 -17.38 15.70
N ILE A 9 1.73 -18.68 15.85
CA ILE A 9 0.79 -19.39 14.97
C ILE A 9 -0.64 -18.83 15.11
N ALA A 10 -1.09 -18.55 16.33
CA ALA A 10 -2.40 -17.94 16.57
C ALA A 10 -2.51 -16.55 15.93
N ILE A 11 -1.49 -15.70 16.10
CA ILE A 11 -1.42 -14.38 15.47
C ILE A 11 -1.40 -14.51 13.94
N ALA A 12 -0.63 -15.44 13.39
CA ALA A 12 -0.59 -15.69 11.95
C ALA A 12 -1.97 -16.14 11.42
N GLY A 13 -2.68 -17.00 12.15
CA GLY A 13 -4.03 -17.43 11.81
C GLY A 13 -5.04 -16.27 11.80
N LEU A 14 -5.00 -15.40 12.81
CA LEU A 14 -5.82 -14.18 12.88
C LEU A 14 -5.49 -13.22 11.71
N CYS A 15 -4.22 -13.00 11.40
CA CYS A 15 -3.80 -12.17 10.27
C CYS A 15 -4.33 -12.73 8.93
N LEU A 16 -4.32 -14.06 8.75
CA LEU A 16 -4.84 -14.71 7.56
C LEU A 16 -6.37 -14.54 7.43
N GLN A 17 -7.11 -14.71 8.52
CA GLN A 17 -8.57 -14.48 8.53
C GLN A 17 -8.92 -13.01 8.28
N PHE A 18 -8.13 -12.09 8.83
CA PHE A 18 -8.29 -10.67 8.57
C PHE A 18 -8.03 -10.33 7.09
N ALA A 19 -6.97 -10.90 6.51
CA ALA A 19 -6.70 -10.76 5.07
C ALA A 19 -7.84 -11.32 4.22
N ALA A 20 -8.41 -12.47 4.60
CA ALA A 20 -9.58 -13.05 3.92
C ALA A 20 -10.78 -12.10 3.93
N PHE A 21 -11.08 -11.44 5.04
CA PHE A 21 -12.16 -10.46 5.12
C PHE A 21 -11.99 -9.33 4.09
N TRP A 22 -10.78 -8.78 3.96
CA TRP A 22 -10.49 -7.73 2.99
C TRP A 22 -10.55 -8.21 1.54
N LEU A 23 -10.27 -9.49 1.28
CA LEU A 23 -10.40 -10.10 -0.04
C LEU A 23 -11.87 -10.35 -0.41
N ALA A 24 -12.75 -10.63 0.55
CA ALA A 24 -14.19 -10.79 0.33
C ALA A 24 -14.96 -9.45 0.27
N ALA A 25 -14.40 -8.39 0.85
CA ALA A 25 -15.00 -7.06 0.92
C ALA A 25 -15.51 -6.49 -0.43
N PRO A 26 -14.80 -6.64 -1.57
CA PRO A 26 -15.29 -6.16 -2.88
C PRO A 26 -16.61 -6.78 -3.33
N GLU A 27 -16.89 -8.01 -2.93
CA GLU A 27 -18.13 -8.72 -3.28
C GLU A 27 -19.25 -8.40 -2.29
N ILE A 28 -18.94 -8.41 -0.98
CA ILE A 28 -19.93 -8.22 0.08
C ILE A 28 -20.43 -6.76 0.15
N LEU A 29 -19.53 -5.79 -0.05
CA LEU A 29 -19.84 -4.36 0.11
C LEU A 29 -20.30 -3.68 -1.19
N GLY A 30 -20.28 -4.40 -2.31
CA GLY A 30 -20.83 -3.96 -3.58
C GLY A 30 -20.09 -2.78 -4.25
N ALA A 31 -20.74 -2.23 -5.29
CA ALA A 31 -20.14 -1.23 -6.17
C ALA A 31 -19.86 0.12 -5.49
N GLU A 32 -20.69 0.55 -4.54
CA GLU A 32 -20.53 1.83 -3.85
C GLU A 32 -19.26 1.86 -2.99
N TRP A 33 -18.99 0.78 -2.26
CA TRP A 33 -17.77 0.67 -1.47
C TRP A 33 -16.52 0.61 -2.34
N LEU A 34 -16.58 -0.08 -3.48
CA LEU A 34 -15.51 -0.08 -4.47
C LEU A 34 -15.21 1.32 -5.02
N ILE A 35 -16.22 2.16 -5.24
CA ILE A 35 -16.05 3.57 -5.64
C ILE A 35 -15.44 4.40 -4.50
N LYS A 36 -15.78 4.11 -3.24
CA LYS A 36 -15.14 4.77 -2.10
C LYS A 36 -13.67 4.37 -1.96
N THR A 37 -13.38 3.08 -2.09
CA THR A 37 -12.01 2.53 -2.11
C THR A 37 -11.22 3.08 -3.29
N LYS A 38 -11.87 3.30 -4.45
CA LYS A 38 -11.26 3.99 -5.60
C LYS A 38 -10.71 5.34 -5.21
N ASN A 39 -11.55 6.16 -4.57
CA ASN A 39 -11.18 7.52 -4.20
C ASN A 39 -10.09 7.55 -3.12
N ILE A 40 -10.13 6.61 -2.18
CA ILE A 40 -9.08 6.45 -1.16
C ILE A 40 -7.75 6.03 -1.81
N LEU A 41 -7.76 5.00 -2.66
CA LEU A 41 -6.57 4.50 -3.33
C LEU A 41 -5.97 5.56 -4.26
N LYS A 42 -6.82 6.26 -5.02
CA LYS A 42 -6.41 7.41 -5.84
C LYS A 42 -5.76 8.50 -5.00
N LYS A 43 -6.32 8.81 -3.83
CA LYS A 43 -5.74 9.78 -2.89
C LYS A 43 -4.39 9.32 -2.36
N ILE A 44 -4.25 8.07 -1.94
CA ILE A 44 -2.97 7.50 -1.47
C ILE A 44 -1.92 7.51 -2.58
N ILE A 45 -2.26 7.03 -3.77
CA ILE A 45 -1.35 6.99 -4.93
C ILE A 45 -0.92 8.40 -5.34
N SER A 46 -1.84 9.37 -5.33
CA SER A 46 -1.52 10.77 -5.62
C SER A 46 -0.59 11.42 -4.60
N GLN A 47 -0.52 10.87 -3.37
CA GLN A 47 0.36 11.35 -2.31
C GLN A 47 1.75 10.70 -2.33
N ILE A 48 1.95 9.54 -2.98
CA ILE A 48 3.27 8.89 -3.11
C ILE A 48 4.36 9.87 -3.59
N PRO A 49 4.14 10.67 -4.65
CA PRO A 49 5.14 11.64 -5.11
C PRO A 49 5.45 12.73 -4.08
N ASN A 50 4.48 13.12 -3.24
CA ASN A 50 4.70 14.10 -2.17
C ASN A 50 5.59 13.52 -1.06
N TYR A 51 5.36 12.26 -0.67
CA TYR A 51 6.21 11.59 0.31
C TYR A 51 7.65 11.44 -0.18
N LEU A 52 7.84 11.09 -1.47
CA LEU A 52 9.18 11.08 -2.08
C LEU A 52 9.84 12.46 -2.03
N LEU A 53 9.07 13.53 -2.27
CA LEU A 53 9.58 14.90 -2.21
C LEU A 53 10.04 15.29 -0.81
N ILE A 54 9.25 14.95 0.22
CA ILE A 54 9.61 15.24 1.62
C ILE A 54 10.92 14.53 1.98
N LEU A 55 11.09 13.29 1.54
CA LEU A 55 12.28 12.49 1.79
C LEU A 55 13.50 13.00 1.02
N CYS A 56 13.35 13.41 -0.24
CA CYS A 56 14.41 14.09 -0.98
C CYS A 56 14.76 15.44 -0.35
N GLY A 57 13.75 16.22 0.02
CA GLY A 57 13.91 17.55 0.62
C GLY A 57 14.66 17.51 1.95
N SER A 58 14.42 16.50 2.78
CA SER A 58 15.16 16.33 4.05
C SER A 58 16.64 16.01 3.82
N VAL A 59 16.95 15.14 2.85
CA VAL A 59 18.34 14.81 2.47
C VAL A 59 19.06 16.04 1.92
N PHE A 60 18.44 16.76 0.97
CA PHE A 60 19.03 17.98 0.41
C PHE A 60 19.16 19.09 1.47
N GLY A 61 18.21 19.21 2.40
CA GLY A 61 18.29 20.13 3.53
C GLY A 61 19.48 19.86 4.44
N ALA A 62 19.75 18.58 4.73
CA ALA A 62 20.94 18.18 5.51
C ALA A 62 22.25 18.53 4.78
N VAL A 63 22.31 18.30 3.46
CA VAL A 63 23.48 18.66 2.63
C VAL A 63 23.71 20.18 2.62
N ILE A 64 22.65 20.99 2.52
CA ILE A 64 22.74 22.45 2.60
C ILE A 64 23.26 22.89 3.98
N ALA A 65 22.75 22.29 5.06
CA ALA A 65 23.16 22.63 6.42
C ALA A 65 24.65 22.35 6.68
N GLN A 66 25.20 21.30 6.07
CA GLN A 66 26.62 20.93 6.18
C GLN A 66 27.54 21.75 5.28
N SER A 67 27.03 22.28 4.16
CA SER A 67 27.84 22.96 3.12
C SER A 67 28.02 24.47 3.35
N ARG A 68 28.03 24.93 4.61
CA ARG A 68 28.14 26.37 4.94
C ARG A 68 29.38 27.00 4.31
N GLY A 69 29.18 27.99 3.45
CA GLY A 69 30.25 28.78 2.80
C GLY A 69 30.58 28.38 1.35
N ASN A 70 30.03 27.28 0.83
CA ASN A 70 30.26 26.88 -0.57
C ASN A 70 29.05 27.17 -1.47
N TYR A 71 29.04 28.37 -2.08
CA TYR A 71 27.95 28.85 -2.94
C TYR A 71 27.71 27.97 -4.17
N LEU A 72 28.72 27.25 -4.68
CA LEU A 72 28.58 26.35 -5.83
C LEU A 72 27.73 25.12 -5.49
N ILE A 73 27.96 24.51 -4.32
CA ILE A 73 27.17 23.36 -3.85
C ILE A 73 25.72 23.77 -3.60
N LEU A 74 25.52 24.97 -3.06
CA LEU A 74 24.19 25.51 -2.79
C LEU A 74 23.41 25.77 -4.10
N ALA A 75 24.05 26.37 -5.10
CA ALA A 75 23.46 26.55 -6.43
C ALA A 75 23.11 25.22 -7.11
N LEU A 76 23.98 24.22 -7.02
CA LEU A 76 23.74 22.88 -7.56
C LEU A 76 22.50 22.22 -6.92
N VAL A 77 22.39 22.26 -5.59
CA VAL A 77 21.27 21.65 -4.86
C VAL A 77 19.94 22.31 -5.22
N VAL A 78 19.91 23.64 -5.37
CA VAL A 78 18.70 24.37 -5.79
C VAL A 78 18.26 23.96 -7.19
N ILE A 79 19.20 23.84 -8.13
CA ILE A 79 18.91 23.38 -9.50
C ILE A 79 18.33 21.95 -9.48
N VAL A 80 18.94 21.04 -8.71
CA VAL A 80 18.45 19.67 -8.56
C VAL A 80 17.05 19.62 -7.95
N LEU A 81 16.76 20.43 -6.92
CA LEU A 81 15.42 20.53 -6.33
C LEU A 81 14.36 21.00 -7.33
N ILE A 82 14.70 21.97 -8.18
CA ILE A 82 13.80 22.44 -9.25
C ILE A 82 13.52 21.28 -10.24
N ILE A 83 14.53 20.51 -10.63
CA ILE A 83 14.35 19.36 -11.52
C ILE A 83 13.45 18.29 -10.86
N VAL A 84 13.69 17.97 -9.60
CA VAL A 84 12.91 16.97 -8.83
C VAL A 84 11.44 17.38 -8.72
N THR A 85 11.14 18.65 -8.44
CA THR A 85 9.77 19.15 -8.35
C THR A 85 9.03 19.11 -9.70
N ILE A 86 9.71 19.34 -10.82
CA ILE A 86 9.14 19.19 -12.16
C ILE A 86 8.85 17.71 -12.48
N PHE A 87 9.79 16.82 -12.16
CA PHE A 87 9.62 15.38 -12.38
C PHE A 87 8.50 14.78 -11.54
N GLN A 88 8.34 15.23 -10.30
CA GLN A 88 7.29 14.79 -9.38
C GLN A 88 5.89 14.97 -9.98
N LYS A 89 5.62 16.12 -10.63
CA LYS A 89 4.32 16.37 -11.29
C LYS A 89 4.05 15.37 -12.43
N ARG A 90 5.09 14.97 -13.17
CA ARG A 90 4.99 13.97 -14.24
C ARG A 90 4.73 12.57 -13.68
N ILE A 91 5.44 12.20 -12.60
CA ILE A 91 5.27 10.93 -11.90
C ILE A 91 3.84 10.79 -11.37
N SER A 92 3.30 11.84 -10.74
CA SER A 92 1.93 11.85 -10.23
C SER A 92 0.89 11.55 -11.32
N LYS A 93 0.95 12.26 -12.46
CA LYS A 93 0.07 12.01 -13.60
C LYS A 93 0.22 10.60 -14.18
N TYR A 94 1.44 10.09 -14.25
CA TYR A 94 1.70 8.77 -14.79
C TYR A 94 1.14 7.66 -13.88
N LEU A 95 1.31 7.77 -12.55
CA LEU A 95 0.72 6.83 -11.60
C LEU A 95 -0.82 6.87 -11.61
N GLU A 96 -1.41 8.05 -11.80
CA GLU A 96 -2.86 8.19 -11.88
C GLU A 96 -3.44 7.45 -13.09
N ILE A 97 -2.90 7.71 -14.29
CA ILE A 97 -3.41 7.15 -15.55
C ILE A 97 -3.09 5.66 -15.66
N LYS A 98 -1.89 5.23 -15.27
CA LYS A 98 -1.41 3.87 -15.58
C LYS A 98 -1.63 2.84 -14.47
N LEU A 99 -1.81 3.27 -13.21
CA LEU A 99 -2.08 2.36 -12.09
C LEU A 99 -3.52 2.52 -11.60
N SER A 100 -3.93 3.74 -11.23
CA SER A 100 -5.20 3.93 -10.54
C SER A 100 -6.40 3.60 -11.44
N GLU A 101 -6.44 4.11 -12.66
CA GLU A 101 -7.57 3.86 -13.57
C GLU A 101 -7.73 2.38 -14.00
N PRO A 102 -6.69 1.67 -14.49
CA PRO A 102 -6.85 0.30 -14.97
C PRO A 102 -7.04 -0.73 -13.85
N LEU A 103 -6.41 -0.56 -12.69
CA LEU A 103 -6.59 -1.49 -11.56
C LEU A 103 -8.03 -1.46 -11.06
N ILE A 104 -8.60 -0.26 -10.97
CA ILE A 104 -9.91 -0.06 -10.34
C ILE A 104 -11.05 -0.32 -11.32
N SER A 105 -10.89 0.06 -12.59
CA SER A 105 -11.86 -0.31 -13.63
C SER A 105 -11.97 -1.83 -13.80
N LYS A 106 -10.85 -2.55 -13.74
CA LYS A 106 -10.88 -4.04 -13.75
C LYS A 106 -11.54 -4.62 -12.49
N LEU A 107 -11.30 -4.06 -11.31
CA LEU A 107 -11.90 -4.54 -10.06
C LEU A 107 -13.42 -4.29 -9.97
N ILE A 108 -13.87 -3.15 -10.51
CA ILE A 108 -15.29 -2.76 -10.50
C ILE A 108 -16.08 -3.51 -11.58
N VAL A 109 -15.53 -3.67 -12.78
CA VAL A 109 -16.31 -4.19 -13.91
C VAL A 109 -16.25 -5.73 -13.98
N ASN A 110 -15.18 -6.35 -13.48
CA ASN A 110 -15.00 -7.79 -13.66
C ASN A 110 -15.57 -8.62 -12.51
N ASN A 111 -16.80 -9.12 -12.70
CA ASN A 111 -17.48 -10.02 -11.76
C ASN A 111 -16.68 -11.31 -11.49
N GLN A 112 -15.91 -11.78 -12.47
CA GLN A 112 -15.06 -12.96 -12.34
C GLN A 112 -13.88 -12.72 -11.38
N LEU A 113 -13.32 -11.51 -11.33
CA LEU A 113 -12.26 -11.16 -10.38
C LEU A 113 -12.79 -11.12 -8.95
N ARG A 114 -13.98 -10.55 -8.72
CA ARG A 114 -14.58 -10.50 -7.38
C ARG A 114 -14.90 -11.90 -6.86
N PHE A 115 -15.44 -12.75 -7.72
CA PHE A 115 -15.69 -14.16 -7.37
C PHE A 115 -14.39 -14.94 -7.10
N THR A 116 -13.32 -14.64 -7.84
CA THR A 116 -12.00 -15.26 -7.60
C THR A 116 -11.39 -14.78 -6.28
N LEU A 117 -11.50 -13.48 -5.98
CA LEU A 117 -11.10 -12.89 -4.70
C LEU A 117 -11.89 -13.50 -3.52
N LEU A 118 -13.20 -13.73 -3.70
CA LEU A 118 -14.04 -14.41 -2.71
C LEU A 118 -13.61 -15.87 -2.48
N LYS A 119 -13.28 -16.61 -3.54
CA LYS A 119 -12.73 -17.97 -3.41
C LYS A 119 -11.40 -17.99 -2.68
N LEU A 120 -10.50 -17.05 -2.98
CA LEU A 120 -9.24 -16.89 -2.27
C LEU A 120 -9.46 -16.51 -0.80
N ALA A 121 -10.42 -15.62 -0.52
CA ALA A 121 -10.80 -15.28 0.84
C ALA A 121 -11.24 -16.52 1.62
N ALA A 122 -12.11 -17.36 1.04
CA ALA A 122 -12.55 -18.59 1.70
C ALA A 122 -11.38 -19.52 2.02
N TRP A 123 -10.41 -19.68 1.11
CA TRP A 123 -9.19 -20.46 1.35
C TRP A 123 -8.31 -19.87 2.46
N PHE A 124 -8.09 -18.57 2.45
CA PHE A 124 -7.30 -17.90 3.49
C PHE A 124 -7.98 -18.00 4.86
N PHE A 125 -9.31 -17.90 4.88
CA PHE A 125 -10.09 -18.04 6.10
C PHE A 125 -9.98 -19.44 6.68
N THR A 126 -10.13 -20.48 5.86
CA THR A 126 -10.03 -21.88 6.33
C THR A 126 -8.63 -22.21 6.83
N ILE A 127 -7.58 -21.81 6.11
CA ILE A 127 -6.19 -22.02 6.55
C ILE A 127 -5.92 -21.26 7.85
N GLY A 128 -6.31 -19.99 7.94
CA GLY A 128 -6.14 -19.19 9.15
C GLY A 128 -6.88 -19.79 10.34
N PHE A 129 -8.08 -20.32 10.13
CA PHE A 129 -8.86 -21.01 11.15
C PHE A 129 -8.21 -22.31 11.62
N VAL A 130 -7.67 -23.12 10.71
CA VAL A 130 -6.93 -24.35 11.06
C VAL A 130 -5.68 -24.04 11.88
N LEU A 131 -4.90 -23.02 11.49
CA LEU A 131 -3.73 -22.59 12.25
C LEU A 131 -4.13 -22.16 13.68
N GLN A 132 -5.23 -21.43 13.81
CA GLN A 132 -5.73 -20.99 15.12
C GLN A 132 -6.25 -22.15 15.97
N LEU A 133 -6.92 -23.14 15.37
CA LEU A 133 -7.32 -24.37 16.06
C LEU A 133 -6.10 -25.15 16.56
N ILE A 134 -5.05 -25.30 15.74
CA ILE A 134 -3.81 -25.97 16.17
C ILE A 134 -3.20 -25.25 17.36
N ALA A 135 -3.16 -23.91 17.32
CA ALA A 135 -2.62 -23.12 18.42
C ALA A 135 -3.44 -23.23 19.71
N ILE A 136 -4.76 -23.42 19.63
CA ILE A 136 -5.64 -23.61 20.80
C ILE A 136 -5.55 -25.03 21.36
N ILE A 137 -5.48 -26.05 20.51
CA ILE A 137 -5.42 -27.46 20.95
C ILE A 137 -4.08 -27.78 21.62
N TRP A 138 -2.99 -27.17 21.14
CA TRP A 138 -1.63 -27.45 21.59
C TRP A 138 -1.06 -26.41 22.55
N GLY A 139 -1.80 -25.34 22.85
CA GLY A 139 -1.43 -24.27 23.77
C GLY A 139 -2.04 -24.46 25.15
#